data_AF-A0A7S2I9G5-F1
#
_entry.id   AF-A0A7S2I9G5-F1
#
_cell.length_a   1.000
_cell.length_b   1.000
_cell.length_c   1.000
_cell.angle_alpha   90.00
_cell.angle_beta   90.00
_cell.angle_gamma   90.00
#
_symmetry.space_group_name_H-M   'P 1'
#
loop_
_entity.id
_entity.type
_entity.pdbx_description
1 polymer ?
#
loop_
_entity_poly.entity_id
_entity_poly.type
_entity_poly.pdbx_seq_one_letter_code
_entity_poly.pdbx_strand_id
1 'polypeptide(L)'
;MKIIASFVLLLSFAFSSVDAFQASNVSHHRLAVTRPSRTARAAFWRNDRDGSTTTNEPKSVASSPLATTSTLAASLFVILSTAISPPAANAVSGGGKDFANLDITGQDFANNSKDYKGKDFSQVIAKGTQFMNSNLQGCRFYKAYLVNADFSGADIRGASVEDTSMDGANLKGTNAAGAYFSQSLLDVKTIENADFTDAQIPIKILPQICEREDAKGTNPSSGADTRDSLMCP
;
A
#
# COMPACT_ATOMS: atom_id res chain seq x y z
N MET A 1 65.76 -32.44 -25.14
CA MET A 1 66.67 -32.35 -23.98
C MET A 1 65.94 -31.59 -22.89
N LYS A 2 65.37 -32.29 -21.90
CA LYS A 2 65.90 -32.44 -20.52
C LYS A 2 65.60 -31.15 -19.69
N ILE A 3 64.91 -31.08 -18.53
CA ILE A 3 64.36 -32.01 -17.49
C ILE A 3 63.38 -31.14 -16.64
N ILE A 4 62.09 -31.47 -16.45
CA ILE A 4 61.41 -32.05 -15.25
C ILE A 4 62.06 -31.78 -13.87
N ALA A 5 61.28 -31.23 -12.91
CA ALA A 5 61.20 -31.59 -11.46
C ALA A 5 60.68 -30.37 -10.64
N SER A 6 59.44 -30.38 -10.13
CA SER A 6 59.03 -30.93 -8.82
C SER A 6 59.82 -30.40 -7.62
N PHE A 7 59.19 -29.58 -6.77
CA PHE A 7 59.21 -29.83 -5.33
C PHE A 7 58.00 -29.20 -4.61
N VAL A 8 57.28 -30.08 -3.94
CA VAL A 8 56.16 -29.89 -3.02
C VAL A 8 56.73 -29.73 -1.61
N LEU A 9 56.27 -28.75 -0.82
CA LEU A 9 56.26 -28.78 0.66
C LEU A 9 55.39 -27.60 1.16
N LEU A 10 54.11 -27.84 1.50
CA LEU A 10 53.62 -27.98 2.88
C LEU A 10 53.95 -26.79 3.80
N LEU A 11 52.91 -26.03 4.18
CA LEU A 11 52.69 -25.67 5.57
C LEU A 11 51.24 -25.24 5.81
N SER A 12 50.48 -26.19 6.34
CA SER A 12 49.24 -25.98 7.08
C SER A 12 49.56 -25.47 8.49
N PHE A 13 48.97 -24.35 8.89
CA PHE A 13 48.63 -23.96 10.27
C PHE A 13 47.43 -23.00 10.11
N ALA A 14 46.17 -23.33 10.39
CA ALA A 14 45.50 -23.84 11.59
C ALA A 14 45.33 -22.77 12.70
N PHE A 15 44.05 -22.62 13.14
CA PHE A 15 43.52 -21.91 14.32
C PHE A 15 43.55 -20.36 14.27
N SER A 16 42.57 -19.60 14.75
CA SER A 16 41.39 -19.82 15.60
C SER A 16 40.41 -18.65 15.33
N SER A 17 39.10 -18.86 15.15
CA SER A 17 38.05 -18.95 16.19
C SER A 17 37.62 -17.59 16.80
N VAL A 18 36.29 -17.35 16.77
CA VAL A 18 35.44 -16.52 17.68
C VAL A 18 35.67 -15.00 17.55
N ASP A 19 34.67 -14.15 17.25
CA ASP A 19 33.53 -13.93 18.14
C ASP A 19 32.18 -13.70 17.46
N ALA A 20 31.20 -14.41 18.02
CA ALA A 20 29.78 -14.21 17.86
C ALA A 20 29.35 -12.93 18.58
N PHE A 21 28.84 -11.94 17.84
CA PHE A 21 28.22 -10.77 18.46
C PHE A 21 26.79 -11.13 18.87
N GLN A 22 26.60 -11.23 20.19
CA GLN A 22 25.36 -11.60 20.85
C GLN A 22 24.23 -10.60 20.56
N ALA A 23 23.06 -11.18 20.30
CA ALA A 23 21.77 -10.51 20.39
C ALA A 23 21.53 -10.00 21.82
N SER A 24 21.40 -8.69 21.99
CA SER A 24 20.91 -8.11 23.23
C SER A 24 19.38 -8.16 23.25
N ASN A 25 18.85 -9.04 24.10
CA ASN A 25 17.48 -9.03 24.58
C ASN A 25 17.13 -7.67 25.18
N VAL A 26 16.18 -6.95 24.58
CA VAL A 26 15.51 -5.81 25.23
C VAL A 26 14.22 -6.32 25.85
N SER A 27 14.22 -6.34 27.17
CA SER A 27 13.14 -6.76 28.06
C SER A 27 11.89 -5.91 27.91
N HIS A 28 10.74 -6.59 27.91
CA HIS A 28 9.41 -6.01 27.94
C HIS A 28 9.18 -5.11 29.17
N HIS A 29 8.97 -3.82 28.95
CA HIS A 29 8.19 -2.98 29.86
C HIS A 29 6.80 -2.79 29.28
N ARG A 30 5.86 -3.65 29.68
CA ARG A 30 4.42 -3.41 29.56
C ARG A 30 4.06 -2.21 30.42
N LEU A 31 3.86 -1.05 29.80
CA LEU A 31 3.13 0.04 30.44
C LEU A 31 1.63 -0.26 30.32
N ALA A 32 1.01 -0.51 31.47
CA ALA A 32 -0.42 -0.67 31.61
C ALA A 32 -1.10 0.68 31.34
N VAL A 33 -1.79 0.79 30.20
CA VAL A 33 -2.71 1.91 29.95
C VAL A 33 -4.02 1.60 30.67
N THR A 34 -4.23 2.26 31.81
CA THR A 34 -5.50 2.29 32.53
C THR A 34 -6.56 2.97 31.67
N ARG A 35 -7.65 2.26 31.37
CA ARG A 35 -8.88 2.81 30.77
C ARG A 35 -9.55 3.77 31.75
N PRO A 36 -9.90 5.01 31.37
CA PRO A 36 -10.93 5.74 32.08
C PRO A 36 -12.31 5.30 31.58
N SER A 37 -13.17 5.02 32.55
CA SER A 37 -14.57 4.67 32.41
C SER A 37 -15.45 5.90 32.16
N ARG A 38 -16.35 5.75 31.18
CA ARG A 38 -17.74 6.24 31.09
C ARG A 38 -18.09 7.74 31.25
N THR A 39 -19.01 8.11 30.36
CA THR A 39 -20.03 9.17 30.41
C THR A 39 -19.64 10.58 29.96
N ALA A 40 -20.13 10.98 28.78
CA ALA A 40 -20.87 12.23 28.61
C ALA A 40 -21.54 12.32 27.21
N ARG A 41 -22.86 12.43 27.27
CA ARG A 41 -23.77 13.26 26.46
C ARG A 41 -23.75 13.19 24.93
N ALA A 42 -24.89 12.73 24.43
CA ALA A 42 -25.45 13.00 23.11
C ALA A 42 -25.46 14.51 22.79
N ALA A 43 -25.01 14.86 21.60
CA ALA A 43 -25.29 16.14 20.96
C ALA A 43 -26.03 15.87 19.65
N PHE A 44 -27.26 16.34 19.68
CA PHE A 44 -28.30 16.36 18.67
C PHE A 44 -27.90 17.34 17.55
N TRP A 45 -27.78 16.86 16.32
CA TRP A 45 -27.74 17.72 15.13
C TRP A 45 -28.77 17.22 14.12
N ARG A 46 -29.90 17.91 14.08
CA ARG A 46 -30.81 17.97 12.92
C ARG A 46 -30.22 18.97 11.94
N ASN A 47 -30.23 18.65 10.66
CA ASN A 47 -30.25 19.67 9.63
C ASN A 47 -31.20 19.23 8.51
N ASP A 48 -32.30 19.98 8.43
CA ASP A 48 -33.30 19.92 7.38
C ASP A 48 -32.69 20.32 6.04
N ARG A 49 -33.15 19.68 4.97
CA ARG A 49 -33.12 20.30 3.64
C ARG A 49 -34.41 19.94 2.91
N ASP A 50 -35.26 20.97 2.84
CA ASP A 50 -36.47 21.03 2.03
C ASP A 50 -36.17 20.91 0.54
N GLY A 51 -37.17 20.39 -0.19
CA GLY A 51 -37.35 20.72 -1.60
C GLY A 51 -37.99 19.59 -2.40
N SER A 52 -39.32 19.53 -2.43
CA SER A 52 -40.03 19.45 -3.71
C SER A 52 -41.56 19.52 -3.57
N THR A 53 -42.10 20.39 -4.41
CA THR A 53 -43.35 20.27 -5.19
C THR A 53 -44.69 20.67 -4.57
N THR A 54 -45.28 21.58 -5.32
CA THR A 54 -46.53 22.31 -5.23
C THR A 54 -47.78 21.43 -5.34
N THR A 55 -48.79 21.92 -4.65
CA THR A 55 -50.21 21.56 -4.64
C THR A 55 -50.86 21.44 -6.02
N ASN A 56 -51.76 20.46 -6.18
CA ASN A 56 -53.10 20.63 -6.74
C ASN A 56 -54.01 19.46 -6.31
N GLU A 57 -55.11 19.80 -5.65
CA GLU A 57 -56.29 18.98 -5.30
C GLU A 57 -57.28 18.94 -6.51
N PRO A 58 -58.53 18.38 -6.46
CA PRO A 58 -59.17 17.44 -5.51
C PRO A 58 -60.09 16.37 -6.19
N LYS A 59 -60.90 15.67 -5.35
CA LYS A 59 -62.19 14.96 -5.61
C LYS A 59 -62.08 13.47 -5.94
N SER A 60 -62.95 12.54 -5.49
CA SER A 60 -64.09 12.50 -4.55
C SER A 60 -64.61 11.04 -4.53
N VAL A 61 -65.42 10.66 -3.52
CA VAL A 61 -66.43 9.54 -3.55
C VAL A 61 -65.78 8.14 -3.38
N ALA A 62 -66.25 7.14 -2.60
CA ALA A 62 -67.48 6.79 -1.88
C ALA A 62 -67.13 5.63 -0.89
N SER A 63 -67.69 5.56 0.34
CA SER A 63 -68.72 4.60 0.83
C SER A 63 -68.41 3.11 0.58
N SER A 64 -68.49 2.11 1.48
CA SER A 64 -69.07 1.89 2.82
C SER A 64 -68.53 0.53 3.37
N PRO A 65 -68.90 0.07 4.59
CA PRO A 65 -68.26 -1.02 5.34
C PRO A 65 -69.03 -2.36 5.31
N LEU A 66 -68.38 -3.47 5.69
CA LEU A 66 -68.97 -4.67 6.36
C LEU A 66 -67.83 -5.68 6.68
N ALA A 67 -67.55 -6.01 7.95
CA ALA A 67 -68.03 -7.22 8.68
C ALA A 67 -67.72 -8.54 7.92
N THR A 68 -67.14 -9.63 8.43
CA THR A 68 -67.18 -10.30 9.73
C THR A 68 -66.14 -11.45 9.74
N THR A 69 -65.61 -11.74 10.93
CA THR A 69 -65.15 -13.02 11.51
C THR A 69 -64.90 -14.29 10.67
N SER A 70 -63.73 -14.90 10.92
CA SER A 70 -63.47 -16.34 11.19
C SER A 70 -63.81 -17.38 10.13
N THR A 71 -62.78 -18.03 9.57
CA THR A 71 -62.66 -19.50 9.57
C THR A 71 -61.22 -19.97 9.35
N LEU A 72 -60.88 -21.06 10.04
CA LEU A 72 -59.63 -21.80 10.00
C LEU A 72 -59.35 -22.36 8.59
N ALA A 73 -58.14 -22.15 8.08
CA ALA A 73 -57.58 -22.97 7.01
C ALA A 73 -56.14 -23.35 7.38
N ALA A 74 -56.00 -24.54 7.95
CA ALA A 74 -54.72 -25.23 8.05
C ALA A 74 -54.24 -25.54 6.64
N SER A 75 -53.08 -25.00 6.26
CA SER A 75 -52.40 -25.35 5.01
C SER A 75 -50.91 -25.42 5.29
N LEU A 76 -50.45 -26.66 5.31
CA LEU A 76 -49.10 -27.14 5.56
C LEU A 76 -48.12 -26.52 4.55
N PHE A 77 -47.45 -25.42 4.91
CA PHE A 77 -46.27 -24.99 4.17
C PHE A 77 -45.07 -25.82 4.65
N VAL A 78 -44.70 -26.80 3.83
CA VAL A 78 -43.42 -27.52 3.94
C VAL A 78 -42.31 -26.49 3.74
N ILE A 79 -41.67 -26.09 4.84
CA ILE A 79 -40.48 -25.24 4.80
C ILE A 79 -39.33 -26.14 4.33
N LEU A 80 -39.10 -26.17 3.02
CA LEU A 80 -37.86 -26.69 2.46
C LEU A 80 -36.77 -25.68 2.78
N SER A 81 -36.21 -25.76 4.00
CA SER A 81 -35.01 -25.04 4.38
C SER A 81 -33.82 -25.63 3.63
N THR A 82 -33.64 -25.22 2.36
CA THR A 82 -32.35 -25.33 1.72
C THR A 82 -31.39 -24.44 2.51
N ALA A 83 -30.47 -25.08 3.22
CA ALA A 83 -29.34 -24.41 3.86
C ALA A 83 -28.45 -23.82 2.77
N ILE A 84 -28.83 -22.67 2.24
CA ILE A 84 -27.93 -21.79 1.50
C ILE A 84 -27.00 -21.22 2.57
N SER A 85 -25.88 -21.92 2.80
CA SER A 85 -24.75 -21.31 3.48
C SER A 85 -24.36 -20.11 2.61
N PRO A 86 -24.44 -18.86 3.09
CA PRO A 86 -23.91 -17.76 2.31
C PRO A 86 -22.44 -18.08 2.02
N PRO A 87 -21.95 -17.87 0.79
CA PRO A 87 -20.51 -17.95 0.54
C PRO A 87 -19.87 -17.04 1.56
N ALA A 88 -18.81 -17.53 2.22
CA ALA A 88 -18.06 -16.76 3.19
C ALA A 88 -17.79 -15.39 2.59
N ALA A 89 -18.55 -14.39 3.04
CA ALA A 89 -18.32 -13.02 2.70
C ALA A 89 -17.02 -12.72 3.44
N ASN A 90 -15.90 -12.83 2.73
CA ASN A 90 -14.64 -12.29 3.18
C ASN A 90 -14.91 -10.82 3.42
N ALA A 91 -15.16 -10.48 4.68
CA ALA A 91 -15.34 -9.13 5.11
C ALA A 91 -14.02 -8.42 4.83
N VAL A 92 -13.95 -7.71 3.70
CA VAL A 92 -12.95 -6.68 3.50
C VAL A 92 -13.29 -5.62 4.53
N SER A 93 -12.56 -5.67 5.64
CA SER A 93 -12.71 -4.77 6.78
C SER A 93 -12.56 -3.34 6.29
N GLY A 94 -13.69 -2.66 6.09
CA GLY A 94 -13.78 -1.23 5.90
C GLY A 94 -13.49 -0.54 7.23
N GLY A 95 -12.20 -0.34 7.52
CA GLY A 95 -11.74 0.33 8.73
C GLY A 95 -10.22 0.29 8.83
N GLY A 96 -9.55 1.23 8.15
CA GLY A 96 -8.13 1.54 8.20
C GLY A 96 -7.24 0.66 9.05
N LYS A 97 -6.70 -0.40 8.45
CA LYS A 97 -5.47 -1.09 8.83
C LYS A 97 -4.83 -1.54 7.53
N ASP A 98 -4.32 -0.56 6.82
CA ASP A 98 -3.81 -0.76 5.47
C ASP A 98 -2.46 -1.48 5.55
N PHE A 99 -2.19 -2.30 4.51
CA PHE A 99 -1.19 -3.35 4.19
C PHE A 99 0.11 -3.53 5.00
N ALA A 100 0.37 -2.69 5.99
CA ALA A 100 1.51 -2.76 6.87
C ALA A 100 1.70 -4.17 7.47
N ASN A 101 2.95 -4.64 7.44
CA ASN A 101 3.37 -5.96 7.91
C ASN A 101 2.77 -7.17 7.15
N LEU A 102 2.07 -6.96 6.03
CA LEU A 102 1.59 -8.07 5.21
C LEU A 102 2.67 -8.58 4.25
N ASP A 103 2.52 -9.83 3.83
CA ASP A 103 3.21 -10.36 2.66
C ASP A 103 2.28 -10.28 1.45
N ILE A 104 2.65 -9.44 0.49
CA ILE A 104 1.96 -9.23 -0.78
C ILE A 104 2.89 -9.55 -1.96
N THR A 105 3.88 -10.43 -1.76
CA THR A 105 4.82 -10.87 -2.78
C THR A 105 4.09 -11.31 -4.06
N GLY A 106 4.49 -10.72 -5.20
CA GLY A 106 3.94 -11.04 -6.52
C GLY A 106 2.49 -10.65 -6.78
N GLN A 107 1.83 -9.98 -5.83
CA GLN A 107 0.42 -9.58 -5.96
C GLN A 107 0.25 -8.44 -6.98
N ASP A 108 -0.97 -8.32 -7.52
CA ASP A 108 -1.34 -7.30 -8.50
C ASP A 108 -2.15 -6.16 -7.86
N PHE A 109 -1.59 -4.96 -7.94
CA PHE A 109 -2.14 -3.68 -7.50
C PHE A 109 -2.23 -2.68 -8.67
N ALA A 110 -2.11 -3.14 -9.91
CA ALA A 110 -1.95 -2.29 -11.08
C ALA A 110 -3.24 -1.59 -11.54
N ASN A 111 -3.04 -0.64 -12.46
CA ASN A 111 -4.06 -0.05 -13.35
C ASN A 111 -5.18 0.72 -12.64
N ASN A 112 -4.89 1.35 -11.49
CA ASN A 112 -5.86 2.17 -10.75
C ASN A 112 -7.21 1.48 -10.47
N SER A 113 -7.24 0.14 -10.44
CA SER A 113 -8.47 -0.63 -10.24
C SER A 113 -9.10 -0.38 -8.86
N LYS A 114 -8.29 0.09 -7.90
CA LYS A 114 -8.68 0.50 -6.56
C LYS A 114 -7.94 1.78 -6.19
N ASP A 115 -8.52 2.56 -5.28
CA ASP A 115 -7.85 3.73 -4.71
C ASP A 115 -6.96 3.29 -3.55
N TYR A 116 -5.64 3.41 -3.74
CA TYR A 116 -4.64 3.16 -2.71
C TYR A 116 -4.11 4.45 -2.10
N LYS A 117 -4.70 5.61 -2.38
CA LYS A 117 -4.26 6.90 -1.84
C LYS A 117 -4.24 6.89 -0.30
N GLY A 118 -3.12 7.35 0.25
CA GLY A 118 -2.91 7.50 1.69
C GLY A 118 -2.81 6.18 2.47
N LYS A 119 -2.69 5.04 1.78
CA LYS A 119 -2.64 3.72 2.41
C LYS A 119 -1.28 3.46 3.07
N ASP A 120 -1.33 2.68 4.14
CA ASP A 120 -0.14 2.25 4.87
C ASP A 120 0.38 0.92 4.30
N PHE A 121 1.62 0.93 3.83
CA PHE A 121 2.40 -0.22 3.36
C PHE A 121 3.67 -0.39 4.22
N SER A 122 3.70 0.17 5.44
CA SER A 122 4.90 0.13 6.28
C SER A 122 5.28 -1.30 6.63
N GLN A 123 6.56 -1.65 6.48
CA GLN A 123 7.08 -2.99 6.78
C GLN A 123 6.40 -4.11 5.96
N VAL A 124 5.79 -3.77 4.81
CA VAL A 124 5.23 -4.77 3.91
C VAL A 124 6.35 -5.58 3.23
N ILE A 125 6.10 -6.87 2.98
CA ILE A 125 6.91 -7.68 2.07
C ILE A 125 6.22 -7.65 0.72
N ALA A 126 6.76 -6.89 -0.24
CA ALA A 126 6.18 -6.69 -1.56
C ALA A 126 7.17 -7.02 -2.68
N LYS A 127 7.87 -8.15 -2.52
CA LYS A 127 8.85 -8.61 -3.51
C LYS A 127 8.13 -8.93 -4.83
N GLY A 128 8.57 -8.35 -5.93
CA GLY A 128 7.98 -8.60 -7.25
C GLY A 128 6.51 -8.17 -7.37
N THR A 129 6.01 -7.35 -6.44
CA THR A 129 4.63 -6.86 -6.46
C THR A 129 4.44 -5.86 -7.58
N GLN A 130 3.25 -5.89 -8.19
CA GLN A 130 2.89 -5.14 -9.38
C GLN A 130 2.07 -3.90 -9.01
N PHE A 131 2.69 -2.72 -9.03
CA PHE A 131 2.06 -1.42 -8.75
C PHE A 131 1.90 -0.54 -10.00
N MET A 132 2.05 -1.10 -11.21
CA MET A 132 2.09 -0.30 -12.45
C MET A 132 0.81 0.52 -12.64
N ASN A 133 0.95 1.78 -13.02
CA ASN A 133 -0.19 2.69 -13.26
C ASN A 133 -1.17 2.77 -12.08
N SER A 134 -0.72 2.61 -10.83
CA SER A 134 -1.55 2.70 -9.63
C SER A 134 -1.46 4.07 -8.95
N ASN A 135 -2.52 4.43 -8.22
CA ASN A 135 -2.61 5.68 -7.48
C ASN A 135 -2.24 5.41 -6.03
N LEU A 136 -0.99 5.73 -5.70
CA LEU A 136 -0.34 5.51 -4.42
C LEU A 136 0.04 6.85 -3.76
N GLN A 137 -0.63 7.95 -4.14
CA GLN A 137 -0.38 9.27 -3.60
C GLN A 137 -0.44 9.25 -2.06
N GLY A 138 0.58 9.81 -1.41
CA GLY A 138 0.65 9.90 0.05
C GLY A 138 0.74 8.55 0.78
N CYS A 139 1.02 7.44 0.09
CA CYS A 139 1.22 6.15 0.75
C CYS A 139 2.46 6.16 1.65
N ARG A 140 2.47 5.28 2.66
CA ARG A 140 3.63 5.06 3.51
C ARG A 140 4.25 3.69 3.23
N PHE A 141 5.41 3.65 2.62
CA PHE A 141 6.22 2.44 2.41
C PHE A 141 7.37 2.32 3.42
N TYR A 142 7.28 2.98 4.57
CA TYR A 142 8.35 2.99 5.57
C TYR A 142 8.81 1.57 5.92
N LYS A 143 10.11 1.27 5.76
CA LYS A 143 10.68 -0.07 5.98
C LYS A 143 10.11 -1.21 5.13
N ALA A 144 9.48 -0.91 3.99
CA ALA A 144 8.99 -1.92 3.06
C ALA A 144 10.12 -2.65 2.33
N TYR A 145 9.90 -3.94 2.06
CA TYR A 145 10.76 -4.76 1.22
C TYR A 145 10.18 -4.80 -0.20
N LEU A 146 10.67 -3.92 -1.07
CA LEU A 146 10.16 -3.65 -2.43
C LEU A 146 11.04 -4.26 -3.53
N VAL A 147 11.83 -5.28 -3.20
CA VAL A 147 12.78 -5.90 -4.14
C VAL A 147 12.06 -6.40 -5.40
N ASN A 148 12.52 -5.97 -6.57
CA ASN A 148 11.91 -6.23 -7.88
C ASN A 148 10.44 -5.78 -8.04
N ALA A 149 9.91 -4.92 -7.16
CA ALA A 149 8.57 -4.38 -7.33
C ALA A 149 8.49 -3.47 -8.56
N ASP A 150 7.34 -3.44 -9.24
CA ASP A 150 7.14 -2.63 -10.44
C ASP A 150 6.20 -1.45 -10.17
N PHE A 151 6.75 -0.24 -10.12
CA PHE A 151 6.01 1.02 -9.97
C PHE A 151 5.89 1.79 -11.29
N SER A 152 6.10 1.15 -12.44
CA SER A 152 6.13 1.87 -13.70
C SER A 152 4.81 2.57 -13.99
N GLY A 153 4.89 3.87 -14.32
CA GLY A 153 3.73 4.73 -14.49
C GLY A 153 2.88 4.98 -13.24
N ALA A 154 3.29 4.50 -12.07
CA ALA A 154 2.56 4.73 -10.82
C ALA A 154 2.65 6.20 -10.38
N ASP A 155 1.62 6.66 -9.66
CA ASP A 155 1.59 7.97 -9.02
C ASP A 155 1.85 7.80 -7.53
N ILE A 156 3.08 8.08 -7.10
CA ILE A 156 3.53 8.00 -5.70
C ILE A 156 3.74 9.41 -5.10
N ARG A 157 3.09 10.44 -5.64
CA ARG A 157 3.28 11.82 -5.16
C ARG A 157 3.07 11.95 -3.67
N GLY A 158 4.01 12.57 -2.98
CA GLY A 158 3.99 12.75 -1.52
C GLY A 158 4.10 11.45 -0.71
N ALA A 159 4.44 10.32 -1.32
CA ALA A 159 4.62 9.06 -0.59
C ALA A 159 5.91 9.08 0.24
N SER A 160 5.92 8.38 1.38
CA SER A 160 7.14 8.11 2.14
C SER A 160 7.71 6.76 1.72
N VAL A 161 8.92 6.75 1.17
CA VAL A 161 9.67 5.57 0.67
C VAL A 161 11.00 5.46 1.42
N GLU A 162 10.96 5.80 2.71
CA GLU A 162 12.12 5.85 3.61
C GLU A 162 12.43 4.46 4.20
N ASP A 163 13.71 4.20 4.45
CA ASP A 163 14.23 2.93 5.01
C ASP A 163 13.80 1.66 4.25
N THR A 164 13.52 1.77 2.94
CA THR A 164 13.08 0.65 2.10
C THR A 164 14.24 -0.16 1.52
N SER A 165 13.98 -1.39 1.09
CA SER A 165 14.85 -2.11 0.16
C SER A 165 14.23 -2.06 -1.23
N MET A 166 14.92 -1.48 -2.22
CA MET A 166 14.38 -1.27 -3.57
C MET A 166 15.23 -1.94 -4.66
N ASP A 167 16.07 -2.90 -4.30
CA ASP A 167 16.95 -3.63 -5.23
C ASP A 167 16.13 -4.15 -6.42
N GLY A 168 16.45 -3.65 -7.62
CA GLY A 168 15.78 -4.07 -8.84
C GLY A 168 14.36 -3.54 -9.04
N ALA A 169 13.85 -2.65 -8.17
CA ALA A 169 12.55 -2.02 -8.34
C ALA A 169 12.51 -1.14 -9.59
N ASN A 170 11.38 -1.15 -10.31
CA ASN A 170 11.21 -0.40 -11.56
C ASN A 170 10.43 0.90 -11.30
N LEU A 171 11.08 2.06 -11.46
CA LEU A 171 10.45 3.38 -11.33
C LEU A 171 10.23 4.08 -12.69
N LYS A 172 10.27 3.34 -13.81
CA LYS A 172 10.11 3.94 -15.14
C LYS A 172 8.79 4.68 -15.28
N GLY A 173 8.83 5.97 -15.60
CA GLY A 173 7.62 6.78 -15.78
C GLY A 173 6.84 7.08 -14.48
N THR A 174 7.36 6.72 -13.32
CA THR A 174 6.71 6.99 -12.03
C THR A 174 6.65 8.49 -11.76
N ASN A 175 5.49 8.99 -11.30
CA ASN A 175 5.39 10.34 -10.77
C ASN A 175 5.67 10.32 -9.26
N ALA A 176 6.88 10.76 -8.88
CA ALA A 176 7.36 10.77 -7.51
C ALA A 176 7.48 12.19 -6.93
N ALA A 177 6.72 13.16 -7.47
CA ALA A 177 6.81 14.53 -7.02
C ALA A 177 6.47 14.66 -5.52
N GLY A 178 7.33 15.35 -4.76
CA GLY A 178 7.18 15.51 -3.31
C GLY A 178 7.37 14.23 -2.47
N ALA A 179 7.77 13.09 -3.08
CA ALA A 179 8.01 11.85 -2.34
C ALA A 179 9.31 11.90 -1.53
N TYR A 180 9.40 11.09 -0.49
CA TYR A 180 10.55 11.02 0.42
C TYR A 180 11.33 9.74 0.16
N PHE A 181 12.59 9.85 -0.24
CA PHE A 181 13.46 8.72 -0.53
C PHE A 181 14.61 8.60 0.47
N SER A 182 15.15 7.39 0.56
CA SER A 182 16.40 7.11 1.27
C SER A 182 17.50 6.70 0.28
N GLN A 183 18.59 6.14 0.81
CA GLN A 183 19.74 5.67 0.03
C GLN A 183 19.35 4.57 -0.96
N SER A 184 18.27 3.83 -0.68
CA SER A 184 17.75 2.74 -1.49
C SER A 184 17.33 3.13 -2.92
N LEU A 185 17.17 4.43 -3.19
CA LEU A 185 16.93 4.93 -4.55
C LEU A 185 18.12 4.62 -5.50
N LEU A 186 19.33 4.41 -4.98
CA LEU A 186 20.48 3.98 -5.79
C LEU A 186 20.34 2.56 -6.35
N ASP A 187 19.60 1.70 -5.65
CA ASP A 187 19.53 0.26 -5.93
C ASP A 187 18.40 -0.10 -6.92
N VAL A 188 17.62 0.91 -7.35
CA VAL A 188 16.53 0.71 -8.30
C VAL A 188 17.04 0.30 -9.67
N LYS A 189 16.26 -0.56 -10.32
CA LYS A 189 16.54 -1.02 -11.69
C LYS A 189 16.55 0.13 -12.67
N THR A 190 15.55 1.01 -12.61
CA THR A 190 15.52 2.16 -13.49
C THR A 190 14.70 3.34 -12.98
N ILE A 191 15.09 4.55 -13.39
CA ILE A 191 14.41 5.83 -13.17
C ILE A 191 14.07 6.58 -14.47
N GLU A 192 14.13 5.92 -15.63
CA GLU A 192 13.86 6.56 -16.92
C GLU A 192 12.45 7.17 -16.98
N ASN A 193 12.32 8.43 -17.40
CA ASN A 193 11.07 9.18 -17.42
C ASN A 193 10.40 9.35 -16.04
N ALA A 194 11.10 9.12 -14.93
CA ALA A 194 10.54 9.39 -13.60
C ALA A 194 10.54 10.89 -13.30
N ASP A 195 9.54 11.36 -12.56
CA ASP A 195 9.45 12.74 -12.10
C ASP A 195 9.79 12.84 -10.61
N PHE A 196 10.87 13.55 -10.29
CA PHE A 196 11.34 13.79 -8.93
C PHE A 196 11.12 15.23 -8.45
N THR A 197 10.22 15.99 -9.08
CA THR A 197 9.96 17.40 -8.74
C THR A 197 9.63 17.53 -7.26
N ASP A 198 10.36 18.37 -6.54
CA ASP A 198 10.22 18.57 -5.09
C ASP A 198 10.39 17.29 -4.23
N ALA A 199 10.90 16.19 -4.79
CA ALA A 199 11.19 14.99 -4.04
C ALA A 199 12.31 15.23 -3.03
N GLN A 200 12.15 14.69 -1.82
CA GLN A 200 13.17 14.75 -0.78
C GLN A 200 14.10 13.57 -0.94
N ILE A 201 15.26 13.83 -1.55
CA ILE A 201 16.31 12.86 -1.80
C ILE A 201 17.54 13.24 -0.96
N PRO A 202 18.25 12.29 -0.33
CA PRO A 202 19.46 12.60 0.40
C PRO A 202 20.50 13.28 -0.50
N ILE A 203 20.95 14.48 -0.13
CA ILE A 203 21.89 15.27 -0.95
C ILE A 203 23.16 14.48 -1.32
N LYS A 204 23.59 13.56 -0.45
CA LYS A 204 24.78 12.73 -0.65
C LYS A 204 24.68 11.78 -1.84
N ILE A 205 23.47 11.34 -2.22
CA ILE A 205 23.27 10.38 -3.32
C ILE A 205 22.93 11.07 -4.65
N LEU A 206 22.59 12.36 -4.65
CA LEU A 206 22.22 13.09 -5.86
C LEU A 206 23.28 13.02 -6.97
N PRO A 207 24.60 13.21 -6.72
CA PRO A 207 25.60 13.08 -7.77
C PRO A 207 25.58 11.69 -8.42
N GLN A 208 25.47 10.64 -7.62
CA GLN A 208 25.42 9.25 -8.10
C GLN A 208 24.16 8.98 -8.93
N ILE A 209 23.00 9.53 -8.53
CA ILE A 209 21.76 9.40 -9.31
C ILE A 209 21.87 10.15 -10.64
N CYS A 210 22.42 11.37 -10.62
CA CYS A 210 22.61 12.20 -11.82
C CYS A 210 23.62 11.62 -12.82
N GLU A 211 24.55 10.79 -12.37
CA GLU A 211 25.51 10.07 -13.20
C GLU A 211 24.91 8.81 -13.87
N ARG A 212 23.72 8.36 -13.46
CA ARG A 212 23.11 7.17 -14.05
C ARG A 212 22.72 7.41 -15.51
N GLU A 213 23.02 6.45 -16.38
CA GLU A 213 22.68 6.52 -17.82
C GLU A 213 21.17 6.55 -18.12
N ASP A 214 20.36 6.16 -17.15
CA ASP A 214 18.91 6.11 -17.22
C ASP A 214 18.22 7.28 -16.51
N ALA A 215 18.98 8.21 -15.91
CA ALA A 215 18.48 9.52 -15.47
C ALA A 215 18.25 10.39 -16.71
N LYS A 216 17.17 10.12 -17.46
CA LYS A 216 16.83 10.79 -18.72
C LYS A 216 15.36 10.63 -19.07
N GLY A 217 14.91 11.47 -20.00
CA GLY A 217 13.58 11.38 -20.59
C GLY A 217 12.54 12.16 -19.80
N THR A 218 11.36 12.25 -20.36
CA THR A 218 10.28 13.12 -19.87
C THR A 218 9.14 12.27 -19.34
N ASN A 219 8.69 12.57 -18.12
CA ASN A 219 7.57 11.87 -17.53
C ASN A 219 6.30 12.07 -18.36
N PRO A 220 5.62 11.00 -18.81
CA PRO A 220 4.46 11.12 -19.70
C PRO A 220 3.22 11.72 -19.02
N SER A 221 3.16 11.70 -17.68
CA SER A 221 2.01 12.19 -16.91
C SER A 221 2.15 13.66 -16.50
N SER A 222 3.36 14.10 -16.13
CA SER A 222 3.62 15.46 -15.65
C SER A 222 4.32 16.36 -16.67
N GLY A 223 5.01 15.78 -17.65
CA GLY A 223 5.83 16.52 -18.61
C GLY A 223 7.19 16.98 -18.03
N ALA A 224 7.53 16.61 -16.80
CA ALA A 224 8.82 16.95 -16.21
C ALA A 224 9.95 16.11 -16.83
N ASP A 225 11.10 16.74 -17.14
CA ASP A 225 12.31 16.00 -17.48
C ASP A 225 12.92 15.38 -16.21
N THR A 226 13.40 14.14 -16.34
CA THR A 226 13.93 13.35 -15.22
C THR A 226 15.13 14.05 -14.59
N ARG A 227 16.07 14.59 -15.38
CA ARG A 227 17.28 15.25 -14.86
C ARG A 227 16.97 16.62 -14.30
N ASP A 228 16.09 17.37 -14.97
CA ASP A 228 15.68 18.70 -14.50
C ASP A 228 14.94 18.59 -13.16
N SER A 229 14.07 17.59 -13.01
CA SER A 229 13.33 17.34 -11.76
C SER A 229 14.23 16.90 -10.60
N LEU A 230 15.36 16.23 -10.89
CA LEU A 230 16.41 15.89 -9.94
C LEU A 230 17.35 17.07 -9.63
N MET A 231 17.23 18.19 -10.35
CA MET A 231 18.14 19.33 -10.29
C MET A 231 19.61 18.93 -10.55
N CYS A 232 19.83 18.04 -11.52
CA CYS A 232 21.18 17.65 -11.90
C CYS A 232 21.98 18.83 -12.49
N PRO A 233 23.29 18.93 -12.23
CA PRO A 233 24.16 19.94 -12.81
C PRO A 233 24.49 19.69 -14.29
#